data_AF-A0A0G1ZYE3-F1
#
_entry.id   AF-A0A0G1ZYE3-F1
#
_cell.length_a   1.000
_cell.length_b   1.000
_cell.length_c   1.000
_cell.angle_alpha   90.00
_cell.angle_beta   90.00
_cell.angle_gamma   90.00
#
_symmetry.space_group_name_H-M   'P 1'
#
loop_
_entity.id
_entity.type
_entity.pdbx_description
1 polymer ?
#
loop_
_entity_poly.entity_id
_entity_poly.type
_entity_poly.pdbx_seq_one_letter_code
_entity_poly.pdbx_strand_id
1 'polypeptide(L)'
;MSICTSCKKEVEEWNEKCGGCGFTLELVPDDRRKARYLRGPSLGALLFTQGWTFGARLYFWFLISLIPVFGLIALFVGVFFGRRLSWKYGGWSDWEEYVARMRLMDIVGGVWVVILVAAYLWARFV
;
A
#
# COMPACT_ATOMS: atom_id res chain seq x y z
N MET A 1 -6.07 -0.89 -12.82
CA MET A 1 -5.86 0.53 -13.19
C MET A 1 -6.36 0.66 -14.62
N SER A 2 -7.40 1.43 -14.92
CA SER A 2 -7.93 1.51 -16.29
C SER A 2 -7.06 2.45 -17.12
N ILE A 3 -6.34 1.90 -18.09
CA ILE A 3 -5.64 2.68 -19.12
C ILE A 3 -6.72 3.40 -19.93
N CYS A 4 -6.58 4.73 -20.11
CA CYS A 4 -7.50 5.50 -20.94
C CYS A 4 -7.52 4.90 -22.35
N THR A 5 -8.69 4.58 -22.87
CA THR A 5 -8.86 3.92 -24.18
C THR A 5 -8.29 4.77 -25.32
N SER A 6 -8.31 6.11 -25.18
CA SER A 6 -7.67 7.03 -26.12
C SER A 6 -6.15 6.87 -26.11
N CYS A 7 -5.53 6.89 -24.93
CA CYS A 7 -4.07 6.77 -24.80
C CYS A 7 -3.57 5.40 -25.26
N LYS A 8 -4.36 4.34 -25.03
CA LYS A 8 -4.03 3.00 -25.53
C LYS A 8 -4.03 2.96 -27.06
N LYS A 9 -5.07 3.53 -27.70
CA LYS A 9 -5.18 3.61 -29.16
C LYS A 9 -4.04 4.42 -29.78
N GLU A 10 -3.71 5.57 -29.20
CA GLU A 10 -2.60 6.41 -29.69
C GLU A 10 -1.27 5.66 -29.65
N VAL A 11 -1.01 4.89 -28.58
CA VAL A 11 0.22 4.09 -28.46
C VAL A 11 0.23 2.91 -29.43
N GLU A 12 -0.91 2.24 -29.66
CA GLU A 12 -1.04 1.19 -30.67
C GLU A 12 -0.78 1.76 -32.08
N GLU A 13 -1.41 2.88 -32.44
CA GLU A 13 -1.19 3.55 -33.73
C GLU A 13 0.26 3.98 -33.94
N TRP A 14 0.93 4.44 -32.89
CA TRP A 14 2.35 4.81 -32.96
C TRP A 14 3.26 3.59 -33.07
N ASN A 15 2.94 2.49 -32.38
CA ASN A 15 3.69 1.24 -32.49
C ASN A 15 3.56 0.61 -33.89
N GLU A 16 2.39 0.68 -34.51
CA GLU A 16 2.20 0.25 -35.91
C GLU A 16 3.03 1.10 -36.88
N LYS A 17 3.07 2.43 -36.69
CA LYS A 17 3.88 3.33 -37.51
C LYS A 17 5.39 3.15 -37.31
N CYS A 18 5.82 2.88 -36.08
CA CYS A 18 7.24 2.73 -35.72
C CYS A 18 7.77 1.29 -35.86
N GLY A 19 6.97 0.34 -36.35
CA GLY A 19 7.36 -1.08 -36.45
C GLY A 19 8.62 -1.35 -37.26
N GLY A 20 8.99 -0.46 -38.20
CA GLY A 20 10.24 -0.54 -38.97
C GLY A 20 11.48 0.02 -38.27
N CYS A 21 11.31 0.72 -37.15
CA CYS A 21 12.40 1.41 -36.45
C CYS A 21 13.07 0.54 -35.37
N GLY A 22 12.52 -0.63 -35.07
CA GLY A 22 13.04 -1.54 -34.04
C GLY A 22 12.77 -1.09 -32.59
N PHE A 23 11.89 -0.10 -32.39
CA PHE A 23 11.51 0.40 -31.05
C PHE A 23 10.01 0.20 -30.81
N THR A 24 9.65 -0.12 -29.56
CA THR A 24 8.26 -0.24 -29.10
C THR A 24 8.00 0.77 -27.98
N LEU A 25 6.93 1.55 -28.13
CA LEU A 25 6.41 2.46 -27.11
C LEU A 25 5.60 1.68 -26.09
N GLU A 26 5.98 1.82 -24.82
CA GLU A 26 5.31 1.20 -23.68
C GLU A 26 4.82 2.28 -22.70
N LEU A 27 3.58 2.12 -22.22
CA LEU A 27 2.98 3.02 -21.23
C LEU A 27 3.46 2.64 -19.83
N VAL A 28 4.59 3.22 -19.39
CA VAL A 28 5.07 3.04 -18.02
C VAL A 28 4.37 4.02 -17.07
N PRO A 29 3.82 3.56 -15.93
CA PRO A 29 3.17 4.45 -14.97
C PRO A 29 4.15 5.46 -14.37
N ASP A 30 3.74 6.73 -14.35
CA ASP A 30 4.51 7.87 -13.84
C ASP A 30 5.11 7.62 -12.44
N ASP A 31 6.44 7.64 -12.33
CA ASP A 31 7.20 7.52 -11.07
C ASP A 31 6.73 8.53 -10.01
N ARG A 32 6.17 9.66 -10.41
CA ARG A 32 5.59 10.64 -9.49
C ARG A 32 4.37 10.08 -8.75
N ARG A 33 3.54 9.25 -9.39
CA ARG A 33 2.40 8.59 -8.74
C ARG A 33 2.88 7.56 -7.72
N LYS A 34 3.90 6.77 -8.08
CA LYS A 34 4.55 5.81 -7.17
C LYS A 34 5.12 6.52 -5.94
N ALA A 35 5.89 7.59 -6.16
CA ALA A 35 6.44 8.41 -5.08
C ALA A 35 5.37 9.04 -4.20
N ARG A 36 4.27 9.54 -4.79
CA ARG A 36 3.13 10.08 -4.04
C ARG A 36 2.45 9.02 -3.17
N TYR A 37 2.23 7.81 -3.71
CA TYR A 37 1.64 6.71 -2.96
C TYR A 37 2.50 6.30 -1.76
N LEU A 38 3.82 6.19 -1.95
CA LEU A 38 4.77 5.84 -0.88
C LEU A 38 4.88 6.88 0.23
N ARG A 39 4.55 8.16 -0.06
CA ARG A 39 4.48 9.25 0.92
C ARG A 39 3.11 9.36 1.60
N GLY A 40 2.10 8.69 1.06
CA GLY A 40 0.73 8.76 1.57
C GLY A 40 0.60 7.98 2.88
N PRO A 41 -0.20 8.48 3.84
CA PRO A 41 -0.42 7.80 5.10
C PRO A 41 -1.13 6.45 4.88
N SER A 42 -0.81 5.48 5.74
CA SER A 42 -1.42 4.15 5.76
C SER A 42 -2.51 4.05 6.81
N LEU A 43 -3.76 3.86 6.37
CA LEU A 43 -4.90 3.72 7.28
C LEU A 43 -4.83 2.40 8.05
N GLY A 44 -4.39 1.32 7.42
CA GLY A 44 -4.20 0.05 8.10
C GLY A 44 -3.16 0.13 9.21
N ALA A 45 -2.09 0.92 9.01
CA ALA A 45 -1.09 1.14 10.05
C ALA A 45 -1.66 1.93 11.25
N LEU A 46 -2.56 2.88 10.98
CA LEU A 46 -3.23 3.66 12.02
C LEU A 46 -4.21 2.81 12.83
N LEU A 47 -5.04 2.04 12.13
CA LEU A 47 -6.16 1.31 12.71
C LEU A 47 -5.75 -0.05 13.29
N PHE A 48 -4.66 -0.64 12.80
CA PHE A 48 -4.13 -1.91 13.29
C PHE A 48 -2.62 -2.02 13.08
N THR A 49 -1.83 -1.24 13.83
CA THR A 49 -0.37 -1.12 13.67
C THR A 49 0.37 -2.45 13.66
N GLN A 50 0.06 -3.35 14.59
CA GLN A 50 0.75 -4.64 14.74
C GLN A 50 0.46 -5.56 13.55
N GLY A 51 -0.82 -5.77 13.21
CA GLY A 51 -1.20 -6.58 12.05
C GLY A 51 -0.67 -5.99 10.75
N TRP A 52 -0.69 -4.66 10.62
CA TRP A 52 -0.20 -3.97 9.45
C TRP A 52 1.32 -4.09 9.28
N THR A 53 2.12 -3.86 10.33
CA THR A 53 3.60 -3.97 10.26
C THR A 53 4.04 -5.38 9.92
N PHE A 54 3.35 -6.40 10.45
CA PHE A 54 3.57 -7.78 10.07
C PHE A 54 3.21 -8.02 8.58
N GLY A 55 2.02 -7.60 8.15
CA GLY A 55 1.55 -7.76 6.77
C GLY A 55 2.35 -6.98 5.72
N ALA A 56 2.98 -5.87 6.15
CA ALA A 56 3.87 -5.05 5.36
C ALA A 56 5.34 -5.55 5.36
N ARG A 57 5.60 -6.74 5.94
CA ARG A 57 6.94 -7.35 6.06
C ARG A 57 7.95 -6.48 6.81
N LEU A 58 7.47 -5.64 7.73
CA LEU A 58 8.28 -4.80 8.60
C LEU A 58 8.42 -5.44 9.98
N TYR A 59 8.98 -6.67 10.02
CA TYR A 59 9.01 -7.50 11.24
C TYR A 59 9.74 -6.86 12.42
N PHE A 60 10.78 -6.06 12.15
CA PHE A 60 11.46 -5.30 13.19
C PHE A 60 10.51 -4.28 13.86
N TRP A 61 9.71 -3.57 13.06
CA TRP A 61 8.72 -2.61 13.57
C TRP A 61 7.56 -3.31 14.27
N PHE A 62 7.20 -4.51 13.83
CA PHE A 62 6.24 -5.35 14.54
C PHE A 62 6.73 -5.64 15.97
N LEU A 63 7.98 -6.11 16.15
CA LEU A 63 8.54 -6.37 17.48
C LEU A 63 8.58 -5.10 18.35
N ILE A 64 8.98 -3.96 17.79
CA ILE A 64 8.95 -2.67 18.49
C ILE A 64 7.52 -2.31 18.92
N SER A 65 6.53 -2.57 18.07
CA SER A 65 5.13 -2.23 18.35
C SER A 65 4.49 -3.02 19.49
N LEU A 66 5.09 -4.14 19.89
CA LEU A 66 4.65 -4.93 21.04
C LEU A 66 5.06 -4.31 22.38
N ILE A 67 6.05 -3.42 22.39
CA ILE A 67 6.50 -2.74 23.60
C ILE A 67 5.64 -1.50 23.80
N PRO A 68 4.85 -1.37 24.89
CA PRO A 68 3.87 -0.28 25.03
C PRO A 68 4.46 1.13 24.84
N VAL A 69 5.66 1.37 25.38
CA VAL A 69 6.36 2.66 25.30
C VAL A 69 6.76 2.98 23.84
N PHE A 70 7.26 1.99 23.10
CA PHE A 70 7.69 2.18 21.72
C PHE A 70 6.58 1.96 20.69
N GLY A 71 5.40 1.48 21.13
CA GLY A 71 4.23 1.25 20.28
C GLY A 71 3.75 2.50 19.56
N LEU A 72 3.75 3.65 20.26
CA LEU A 72 3.37 4.94 19.65
C LEU A 72 4.37 5.40 18.58
N ILE A 73 5.67 5.12 18.79
CA ILE A 73 6.71 5.42 17.80
C ILE A 73 6.53 4.53 16.57
N ALA A 74 6.31 3.23 16.77
CA ALA A 74 6.05 2.29 15.68
C ALA A 74 4.78 2.65 14.90
N LEU A 75 3.73 3.11 15.58
CA LEU A 75 2.51 3.65 14.98
C LEU A 75 2.83 4.86 14.10
N PHE A 76 3.49 5.89 14.64
CA PHE A 76 3.81 7.11 13.89
C PHE A 76 4.65 6.79 12.65
N VAL A 77 5.71 6.00 12.82
CA VAL A 77 6.57 5.56 11.71
C VAL A 77 5.77 4.74 10.70
N GLY A 78 4.94 3.81 11.14
CA GLY A 78 4.10 2.96 10.28
C GLY A 78 3.11 3.77 9.45
N VAL A 79 2.48 4.78 10.03
CA VAL A 79 1.48 5.62 9.35
C VAL A 79 2.14 6.47 8.27
N PHE A 80 3.20 7.21 8.57
CA PHE A 80 3.76 8.20 7.64
C PHE A 80 4.87 7.65 6.73
N PHE A 81 5.67 6.71 7.25
CA PHE A 81 6.85 6.19 6.55
C PHE A 81 6.75 4.70 6.25
N GLY A 82 5.77 3.99 6.82
CA GLY A 82 5.66 2.54 6.73
C GLY A 82 5.58 2.07 5.28
N ARG A 83 4.82 2.74 4.42
CA ARG A 83 4.73 2.35 3.00
C ARG A 83 6.10 2.42 2.31
N ARG A 84 6.83 3.51 2.51
CA ARG A 84 8.18 3.70 1.98
C ARG A 84 9.17 2.66 2.52
N LEU A 85 9.13 2.39 3.83
CA LEU A 85 9.99 1.41 4.47
C LEU A 85 9.68 0.00 3.98
N SER A 86 8.41 -0.36 3.88
CA SER A 86 7.97 -1.66 3.37
C SER A 86 8.39 -1.86 1.93
N TRP A 87 8.28 -0.83 1.07
CA TRP A 87 8.76 -0.93 -0.30
C TRP A 87 10.28 -1.15 -0.37
N LYS A 88 11.05 -0.46 0.48
CA LYS A 88 12.52 -0.54 0.47
C LYS A 88 13.07 -1.83 1.09
N TYR A 89 12.47 -2.31 2.18
CA TYR A 89 13.01 -3.40 3.01
C TYR A 89 12.17 -4.68 2.98
N GLY A 90 10.95 -4.63 2.45
CA GLY A 90 10.01 -5.77 2.44
C GLY A 90 10.25 -6.79 1.34
N GLY A 91 11.26 -6.59 0.47
CA GLY A 91 11.62 -7.56 -0.58
C GLY A 91 10.47 -7.86 -1.53
N TRP A 92 9.76 -6.82 -1.99
CA TRP A 92 8.65 -6.97 -2.94
C TRP A 92 9.20 -7.17 -4.35
N SER A 93 8.69 -8.17 -5.05
CA SER A 93 9.04 -8.50 -6.44
C SER A 93 8.38 -7.57 -7.45
N ASP A 94 7.14 -7.17 -7.18
CA ASP A 94 6.32 -6.40 -8.11
C ASP A 94 5.57 -5.26 -7.42
N TRP A 95 5.34 -4.17 -8.17
CA TRP A 95 4.66 -2.99 -7.67
C TRP A 95 3.15 -3.22 -7.47
N GLU A 96 2.49 -3.94 -8.38
CA GLU A 96 1.07 -4.23 -8.27
C GLU A 96 0.80 -5.17 -7.09
N GLU A 97 1.65 -6.19 -6.90
CA GLU A 97 1.59 -7.09 -5.73
C GLU A 97 1.69 -6.28 -4.42
N TYR A 98 2.67 -5.37 -4.35
CA TYR A 98 2.85 -4.51 -3.18
C TYR A 98 1.62 -3.63 -2.92
N VAL A 99 1.10 -2.95 -3.94
CA VAL A 99 -0.08 -2.07 -3.78
C VAL A 99 -1.32 -2.87 -3.38
N ALA A 100 -1.54 -4.02 -4.00
CA ALA A 100 -2.64 -4.92 -3.66
C ALA A 100 -2.55 -5.36 -2.19
N ARG A 101 -1.35 -5.72 -1.72
CA ARG A 101 -1.12 -6.08 -0.32
C ARG A 101 -1.38 -4.91 0.64
N MET A 102 -0.87 -3.71 0.33
CA MET A 102 -1.09 -2.54 1.20
C MET A 102 -2.57 -2.18 1.30
N ARG A 103 -3.32 -2.25 0.20
CA ARG A 103 -4.77 -2.04 0.21
C ARG A 103 -5.50 -3.10 1.03
N LEU A 104 -5.11 -4.37 0.90
CA LEU A 104 -5.67 -5.43 1.73
C LEU A 104 -5.46 -5.13 3.21
N MET A 105 -4.27 -4.68 3.61
CA MET A 105 -3.99 -4.32 5.00
C MET A 105 -4.76 -3.08 5.47
N ASP A 106 -4.98 -2.09 4.60
CA ASP A 106 -5.84 -0.94 4.90
C ASP A 106 -7.30 -1.37 5.14
N ILE A 107 -7.83 -2.29 4.31
CA ILE A 107 -9.18 -2.87 4.47
C ILE A 107 -9.27 -3.67 5.77
N VAL A 108 -8.29 -4.54 6.04
CA VAL A 108 -8.24 -5.34 7.28
C VAL A 108 -8.23 -4.44 8.50
N GLY A 109 -7.46 -3.35 8.48
CA GLY A 109 -7.47 -2.34 9.55
C GLY A 109 -8.85 -1.70 9.75
N GLY A 110 -9.54 -1.36 8.65
CA GLY A 110 -10.92 -0.85 8.71
C GLY A 110 -11.91 -1.86 9.30
N VAL A 111 -11.89 -3.10 8.82
CA VAL A 111 -12.74 -4.19 9.33
C VAL A 111 -12.48 -4.45 10.81
N TRP A 112 -11.22 -4.43 11.22
CA TRP A 112 -10.84 -4.61 12.63
C TRP A 112 -11.48 -3.57 13.55
N VAL A 113 -11.49 -2.30 13.14
CA VAL A 113 -12.13 -1.24 13.92
C VAL A 113 -13.65 -1.40 13.97
N VAL A 114 -14.28 -1.83 12.88
CA VAL A 114 -15.73 -2.13 12.89
C VAL A 114 -16.04 -3.25 13.88
N ILE A 115 -15.21 -4.31 13.93
CA ILE A 115 -15.36 -5.40 14.90
C ILE A 115 -15.22 -4.88 16.34
N LEU A 116 -14.22 -4.03 16.62
CA LEU A 116 -14.03 -3.45 17.95
C LEU A 116 -15.22 -2.60 18.39
N VAL A 117 -15.77 -1.79 17.49
CA VAL A 117 -16.98 -0.98 17.76
C VAL A 117 -18.18 -1.87 18.03
N ALA A 118 -18.40 -2.91 17.20
CA ALA A 118 -19.50 -3.85 17.39
C ALA A 118 -19.38 -4.60 18.72
N ALA A 119 -18.18 -5.06 19.07
CA ALA A 119 -17.90 -5.73 20.34
C ALA A 119 -18.13 -4.80 21.55
N TYR A 120 -17.72 -3.54 21.45
CA TYR A 120 -17.97 -2.54 22.47
C TYR A 120 -19.47 -2.28 22.67
N LEU A 121 -20.23 -2.08 21.58
CA LEU A 121 -21.68 -1.89 21.64
C LEU A 121 -22.37 -3.12 22.24
N TRP A 122 -21.98 -4.32 21.82
CA TRP A 122 -22.53 -5.56 22.37
C TRP A 122 -22.27 -5.65 23.88
N ALA A 123 -21.03 -5.47 24.33
CA ALA A 123 -20.68 -5.53 25.75
C ALA A 123 -21.31 -4.41 26.59
N ARG A 124 -21.73 -3.30 25.98
CA ARG A 124 -22.33 -2.16 26.68
C ARG A 124 -23.85 -2.26 26.82
N PHE A 125 -24.52 -2.88 25.85
CA PHE A 125 -25.99 -2.90 25.74
C PHE A 125 -26.63 -4.28 25.96
N VAL A 126 -25.84 -5.35 25.99
CA VAL A 126 -26.25 -6.71 26.37
C VAL A 126 -25.72 -7.01 27.75
#